data_AF-V8FUQ0-F1
#
_entry.id   AF-V8FUQ0-F1
#
_cell.length_a   1.000
_cell.length_b   1.000
_cell.length_c   1.000
_cell.angle_alpha   90.00
_cell.angle_beta   90.00
_cell.angle_gamma   90.00
#
_symmetry.space_group_name_H-M   'P 1'
#
loop_
_entity.id
_entity.type
_entity.pdbx_description
1 polymer ?
#
loop_
_entity_poly.entity_id
_entity_poly.type
_entity_poly.pdbx_seq_one_letter_code
_entity_poly.pdbx_strand_id
1 'polypeptide(L)'
;MSKRTSESQIINILKQAEAGTPVQELCRQHGISSATFYKWRERYGGMEVSDVRRLKELEAENRRLKQMYAELSLKSMMQEEIIKKL
;
A
#
# COMPACT_ATOMS: atom_id res chain seq x y z
N MET A 1 13.71 17.98 -8.26
CA MET A 1 13.15 17.21 -7.12
C MET A 1 11.81 16.62 -7.54
N SER A 2 11.70 15.29 -7.66
CA SER A 2 10.43 14.62 -8.00
C SER A 2 9.50 14.68 -6.79
N LYS A 3 8.40 15.46 -6.88
CA LYS A 3 7.35 15.47 -5.86
C LYS A 3 6.57 14.16 -6.00
N ARG A 4 6.68 13.27 -5.01
CA ARG A 4 5.84 12.07 -4.93
C ARG A 4 4.41 12.48 -4.59
N THR A 5 3.48 12.23 -5.51
CA THR A 5 2.04 12.37 -5.29
C THR A 5 1.58 11.37 -4.22
N SER A 6 0.75 11.80 -3.26
CA SER A 6 0.20 10.88 -2.26
C SER A 6 -0.83 9.94 -2.89
N GLU A 7 -0.97 8.74 -2.34
CA GLU A 7 -1.96 7.76 -2.83
C GLU A 7 -3.40 8.29 -2.70
N SER A 8 -3.69 9.04 -1.65
CA SER A 8 -4.99 9.71 -1.50
C SER A 8 -5.26 10.71 -2.63
N GLN A 9 -4.25 11.47 -3.03
CA GLN A 9 -4.36 12.40 -4.15
C GLN A 9 -4.51 11.66 -5.48
N ILE A 10 -3.80 10.53 -5.67
CA ILE A 10 -3.94 9.67 -6.84
C ILE A 10 -5.39 9.17 -6.97
N ILE A 11 -5.95 8.60 -5.90
CA ILE A 11 -7.33 8.09 -5.87
C ILE A 11 -8.33 9.20 -6.18
N ASN A 12 -8.16 10.39 -5.59
CA ASN A 12 -9.05 11.53 -5.86
C ASN A 12 -9.00 11.97 -7.33
N ILE A 13 -7.84 11.89 -7.99
CA ILE A 13 -7.71 12.20 -9.42
C ILE A 13 -8.40 11.14 -10.27
N LEU A 14 -8.24 9.85 -9.94
CA LEU A 14 -8.91 8.76 -10.64
C LEU A 14 -10.44 8.87 -10.53
N LYS A 15 -10.96 9.20 -9.33
CA LYS A 15 -12.39 9.45 -9.11
C LYS A 15 -12.95 10.61 -9.91
N GLN A 16 -12.19 11.69 -10.08
CA GLN A 16 -12.61 12.80 -10.94
C GLN A 16 -12.77 12.34 -12.40
N ALA A 17 -11.90 11.44 -12.87
CA ALA A 17 -12.04 10.85 -14.20
C ALA A 17 -13.24 9.91 -14.30
N GLU A 18 -13.49 9.09 -13.28
CA GLU A 18 -14.68 8.22 -13.18
C GLU A 18 -15.99 9.03 -13.14
N ALA A 19 -15.96 10.22 -12.52
CA ALA A 19 -17.05 11.19 -12.51
C ALA A 19 -17.22 11.96 -13.84
N GLY A 20 -16.40 11.67 -14.85
CA GLY A 20 -16.54 12.22 -16.21
C GLY A 20 -15.58 13.35 -16.56
N THR A 21 -14.62 13.71 -15.69
CA THR A 21 -13.61 14.72 -16.03
C THR A 21 -12.65 14.16 -17.09
N PRO A 22 -12.39 14.87 -18.21
CA PRO A 22 -11.47 14.38 -19.23
C PRO A 22 -10.05 14.15 -18.68
N VAL A 23 -9.48 12.98 -18.97
CA VAL A 23 -8.13 12.59 -18.52
C VAL A 23 -7.06 13.59 -18.95
N GLN A 24 -7.17 14.17 -20.15
CA GLN A 24 -6.23 15.17 -20.65
C GLN A 24 -6.21 16.43 -19.77
N GLU A 25 -7.37 16.86 -19.29
CA GLU A 25 -7.48 18.02 -18.41
C GLU A 25 -6.88 17.72 -17.04
N LEU A 26 -7.18 16.55 -16.47
CA LEU A 26 -6.56 16.10 -15.20
C LEU A 26 -5.03 16.00 -15.32
N CYS A 27 -4.53 15.49 -16.44
CA CYS A 27 -3.09 15.42 -16.72
C CYS A 27 -2.46 16.82 -16.72
N ARG A 28 -3.10 17.78 -17.38
CA ARG A 28 -2.65 19.19 -17.45
C ARG A 28 -2.69 19.86 -16.07
N GLN A 29 -3.79 19.74 -15.35
CA GLN A 29 -4.00 20.35 -14.03
C GLN A 29 -3.01 19.84 -12.98
N HIS A 30 -2.74 18.53 -12.98
CA HIS A 30 -1.85 17.91 -12.01
C HIS A 30 -0.39 17.78 -12.48
N GLY A 31 -0.08 18.26 -13.69
CA GLY A 31 1.27 18.20 -14.26
C GLY A 31 1.78 16.76 -14.43
N ILE A 32 0.90 15.82 -14.77
CA ILE A 32 1.23 14.41 -14.96
C ILE A 32 1.04 13.99 -16.43
N SER A 33 1.81 13.00 -16.87
CA SER A 33 1.61 12.41 -18.18
C SER A 33 0.41 11.47 -18.20
N SER A 34 -0.22 11.28 -19.37
CA SER A 34 -1.28 10.28 -19.53
C SER A 34 -0.80 8.87 -19.19
N ALA A 35 0.47 8.54 -19.48
CA ALA A 35 1.06 7.26 -19.08
C ALA A 35 1.10 7.09 -17.56
N THR A 36 1.41 8.16 -16.81
CA THR A 36 1.36 8.16 -15.34
C THR A 36 -0.06 7.92 -14.84
N PHE A 37 -1.04 8.60 -15.42
CA PHE A 37 -2.45 8.43 -15.07
C PHE A 37 -2.91 6.98 -15.26
N TYR A 38 -2.62 6.35 -16.40
CA TYR A 38 -3.05 4.97 -16.64
C TYR A 38 -2.34 3.96 -15.75
N LYS A 39 -1.05 4.18 -15.42
CA LYS A 39 -0.34 3.37 -14.40
C LYS A 39 -1.01 3.48 -13.02
N TRP A 40 -1.47 4.67 -12.66
CA TRP A 40 -2.25 4.84 -11.43
C TRP A 40 -3.59 4.14 -11.49
N ARG A 41 -4.30 4.23 -12.63
CA ARG A 41 -5.58 3.56 -12.81
C ARG A 41 -5.46 2.03 -12.73
N GLU A 42 -4.39 1.46 -13.26
CA GLU A 42 -4.11 0.02 -13.14
C GLU A 42 -3.90 -0.39 -11.67
N ARG A 43 -3.19 0.44 -10.89
CA ARG A 43 -2.82 0.10 -9.51
C ARG A 43 -3.88 0.45 -8.47
N TYR A 44 -4.61 1.54 -8.66
CA TYR A 44 -5.49 2.16 -7.67
C TYR A 44 -6.92 2.38 -8.18
N GLY A 45 -7.23 2.04 -9.43
CA GLY A 45 -8.57 2.18 -9.99
C GLY A 45 -9.59 1.37 -9.20
N GLY A 46 -10.77 1.96 -8.94
CA GLY A 46 -11.82 1.33 -8.13
C GLY A 46 -11.51 1.20 -6.63
N MET A 47 -10.39 1.73 -6.14
CA MET A 47 -10.08 1.75 -4.71
C MET A 47 -10.56 3.05 -4.05
N GLU A 48 -11.05 2.93 -2.81
CA GLU A 48 -11.30 4.05 -1.93
C GLU A 48 -10.04 4.46 -1.15
N VAL A 49 -9.99 5.72 -0.69
CA VAL A 49 -8.91 6.17 0.21
C VAL A 49 -8.90 5.35 1.51
N SER A 50 -10.06 4.91 1.98
CA SER A 50 -10.21 3.99 3.11
C SER A 50 -9.55 2.64 2.84
N ASP A 51 -9.64 2.12 1.62
CA ASP A 51 -9.07 0.81 1.25
C ASP A 51 -7.55 0.86 1.32
N VAL A 52 -6.94 1.92 0.78
CA VAL A 52 -5.48 2.10 0.85
C VAL A 52 -5.01 2.30 2.29
N ARG A 53 -5.76 3.03 3.11
CA ARG A 53 -5.44 3.16 4.54
C ARG A 53 -5.50 1.79 5.22
N ARG A 54 -6.58 1.04 5.00
CA ARG A 54 -6.78 -0.29 5.59
C ARG A 54 -5.70 -1.27 5.16
N LEU A 55 -5.29 -1.23 3.90
CA LEU A 55 -4.20 -2.05 3.37
C LEU A 55 -2.89 -1.78 4.12
N LYS A 56 -2.52 -0.52 4.33
CA LYS A 56 -1.31 -0.16 5.09
C LYS A 56 -1.34 -0.62 6.54
N GLU A 57 -2.49 -0.49 7.19
CA GLU A 57 -2.68 -0.98 8.56
C GLU A 57 -2.51 -2.50 8.63
N LEU A 58 -3.10 -3.24 7.68
CA LEU A 58 -2.96 -4.69 7.57
C LEU A 58 -1.52 -5.12 7.28
N GLU A 59 -0.80 -4.41 6.40
CA GLU A 59 0.61 -4.68 6.13
C GLU A 59 1.49 -4.45 7.37
N ALA A 60 1.22 -3.38 8.14
CA ALA A 60 1.94 -3.09 9.37
C ALA A 60 1.69 -4.16 10.43
N GLU A 61 0.44 -4.57 10.60
CA GLU A 61 0.08 -5.64 11.55
C GLU A 61 0.67 -6.98 11.11
N ASN A 62 0.63 -7.32 9.82
CA ASN A 62 1.23 -8.54 9.31
C ASN A 62 2.74 -8.59 9.55
N ARG A 63 3.45 -7.45 9.39
CA ARG A 63 4.87 -7.34 9.73
C ARG A 63 5.11 -7.60 11.22
N ARG A 64 4.31 -6.98 12.09
CA ARG A 64 4.41 -7.17 13.55
C ARG A 64 4.16 -8.63 13.95
N LEU A 65 3.12 -9.25 13.40
CA LEU A 65 2.78 -10.64 13.68
C LEU A 65 3.89 -11.59 13.22
N LYS A 66 4.46 -11.38 12.03
CA LYS A 66 5.60 -12.18 11.55
C LYS A 66 6.82 -12.07 12.45
N GLN A 67 7.13 -10.86 12.93
CA GLN A 67 8.24 -10.66 13.87
C GLN A 67 7.98 -11.40 15.19
N MET A 68 6.80 -11.23 15.78
CA MET A 68 6.43 -11.88 17.02
C MET A 68 6.46 -13.41 16.90
N TYR A 69 5.97 -13.93 15.77
CA TYR A 69 6.05 -15.36 15.48
C TYR A 69 7.49 -15.85 15.39
N ALA A 70 8.36 -15.16 14.65
CA ALA A 70 9.77 -15.53 14.55
C ALA A 70 10.47 -15.54 15.92
N GLU A 71 10.22 -14.51 16.75
CA GLU A 71 10.76 -14.45 18.12
C GLU A 71 10.25 -15.60 18.99
N LEU A 72 8.96 -15.94 18.91
CA LEU A 72 8.38 -17.04 19.66
C LEU A 72 8.91 -18.39 19.19
N SER A 73 9.02 -18.61 17.89
CA SER A 73 9.58 -19.83 17.30
C SER A 73 11.03 -20.05 17.74
N LEU A 74 11.86 -19.01 17.73
CA LEU A 74 13.24 -19.09 18.22
C LEU A 74 13.31 -19.46 19.71
N LYS A 75 12.45 -18.86 20.54
CA LYS A 75 12.36 -19.22 21.98
C LYS A 75 11.94 -20.68 22.18
N SER A 76 10.95 -21.15 21.42
CA SER A 76 10.48 -22.53 21.47
C SER A 76 11.59 -23.53 21.10
N MET A 77 12.32 -23.26 20.01
CA MET A 77 13.45 -24.11 19.59
C MET A 77 14.54 -24.19 20.66
N MET A 78 14.89 -23.05 21.28
CA MET A 78 15.87 -23.02 22.36
C MET A 78 15.40 -23.81 23.59
N GLN A 79 14.12 -23.74 23.94
CA GLN A 79 13.56 -24.54 25.05
C GLN A 79 13.64 -26.03 24.75
N GLU A 80 13.29 -26.47 23.55
CA GLU A 80 13.41 -27.87 23.14
C GLU A 80 14.86 -28.37 23.17
N GLU A 81 15.81 -27.55 22.73
CA GLU A 81 17.24 -27.89 22.80
C GLU A 81 17.74 -28.05 24.24
N ILE A 82 17.29 -27.21 25.17
CA ILE A 82 17.64 -27.34 26.59
C ILE A 82 17.06 -28.63 27.16
N ILE A 83 15.79 -28.93 26.88
CA ILE A 83 15.13 -30.16 27.36
C ILE A 83 15.84 -31.40 26.84
N LYS A 84 16.29 -31.41 25.57
CA LYS A 84 17.04 -32.54 24.98
C LYS A 84 18.44 -32.74 25.59
N LYS A 85 18.99 -31.73 26.26
CA LYS A 85 20.32 -31.78 26.90
C LYS A 85 20.27 -32.15 28.39
N LEU A 86 19.07 -32.24 28.98
CA LEU A 86 18.82 -32.76 30.32
C LEU A 86 18.64 -34.28 30.27
#